data_AF-A0A8X7S7C0-F1
#
_entry.id   AF-A0A8X7S7C0-F1
#
_cell.length_a   1.000
_cell.length_b   1.000
_cell.length_c   1.000
_cell.angle_alpha   90.00
_cell.angle_beta   90.00
_cell.angle_gamma   90.00
#
_symmetry.space_group_name_H-M   'P 1'
#
loop_
_entity.id
_entity.type
_entity.pdbx_description
1 polymer ?
#
loop_
_entity_poly.entity_id
_entity_poly.type
_entity_poly.pdbx_seq_one_letter_code
_entity_poly.pdbx_strand_id
1 'polypeptide(L)'
;MVISIPDRTVKIYDSGKRSPGDHALRKEAEPFARRLPYALWFFAKDEDKEFEDRTEFTIKCIWKRVPRARPPYGDCGVYALKFLGCLMMGVELNTKHLNDNNMAEVRSKLAAEMYLATSKSGENMWDPTFVTDAMDKAVPVE
;
A
#
# COMPACT_ATOMS: atom_id res chain seq x y z
N MET A 1 2.39 1.58 4.49
CA MET A 1 1.62 2.40 5.46
C MET A 1 0.45 3.03 4.71
N VAL A 2 -0.74 3.03 5.29
CA VAL A 2 -1.96 3.64 4.72
C VAL A 2 -2.57 4.55 5.77
N ILE A 3 -2.94 5.77 5.37
CA ILE A 3 -3.56 6.74 6.25
C ILE A 3 -5.02 6.88 5.82
N SER A 4 -5.95 6.55 6.72
CA SER A 4 -7.39 6.78 6.52
C SER A 4 -7.77 8.05 7.26
N ILE A 5 -8.07 9.11 6.51
CA ILE A 5 -8.61 10.37 7.06
C ILE A 5 -9.98 10.12 7.71
N PRO A 6 -10.93 9.42 7.08
CA PRO A 6 -12.25 9.18 7.68
C PRO A 6 -12.17 8.36 8.98
N ASP A 7 -11.35 7.30 9.01
CA ASP A 7 -11.24 6.45 10.20
C ASP A 7 -10.27 7.03 11.26
N ARG A 8 -9.57 8.13 10.93
CA ARG A 8 -8.45 8.67 11.72
C ARG A 8 -7.43 7.62 12.13
N THR A 9 -7.02 6.77 11.18
CA THR A 9 -6.06 5.68 11.45
C THR A 9 -4.86 5.67 10.54
N VAL A 10 -3.70 5.36 11.10
CA VAL A 10 -2.47 5.00 10.37
C VAL A 10 -2.33 3.49 10.43
N LYS A 11 -2.64 2.80 9.33
CA LYS A 11 -2.57 1.34 9.21
C LYS A 11 -1.21 0.94 8.63
N ILE A 12 -0.47 0.10 9.35
CA ILE A 12 0.86 -0.37 8.96
C ILE A 12 0.81 -1.86 8.71
N TYR A 13 1.32 -2.27 7.57
CA TYR A 13 1.52 -3.67 7.21
C TYR A 13 2.92 -3.78 6.59
N ASP A 14 3.68 -4.76 7.08
CA ASP A 14 4.99 -5.13 6.57
C ASP A 14 4.94 -6.60 6.16
N SER A 15 5.22 -6.85 4.88
CA SER A 15 5.29 -8.20 4.32
C SER A 15 6.60 -8.92 4.64
N GLY A 16 7.60 -8.23 5.18
CA GLY A 16 8.93 -8.73 5.45
C GLY A 16 9.02 -9.70 6.64
N LYS A 17 10.26 -9.95 7.09
CA LYS A 17 10.52 -10.78 8.27
C LYS A 17 9.92 -10.10 9.51
N ARG A 18 9.27 -10.92 10.37
CA ARG A 18 8.72 -10.46 11.63
C ARG A 18 9.83 -9.90 12.53
N SER A 19 9.79 -8.60 12.81
CA SER A 19 10.51 -8.00 13.92
C SER A 19 9.61 -8.08 15.18
N PRO A 20 10.08 -8.59 16.33
CA PRO A 20 9.27 -8.61 17.54
C PRO A 20 8.95 -7.19 18.02
N GLY A 21 7.65 -6.88 18.16
CA GLY A 21 7.16 -5.70 18.87
C GLY A 21 6.97 -4.44 18.03
N ASP A 22 7.59 -4.34 16.83
CA ASP A 22 7.48 -3.22 15.88
C ASP A 22 7.36 -1.82 16.50
N HIS A 23 7.98 -1.64 17.68
CA HIS A 23 8.09 -0.34 18.33
C HIS A 23 8.78 0.63 17.38
N ALA A 24 9.71 0.14 16.56
CA ALA A 24 10.32 0.88 15.46
C ALA A 24 9.26 1.39 14.49
N LEU A 25 8.50 0.53 13.80
CA LEU A 25 7.48 0.97 12.83
C LEU A 25 6.43 1.90 13.45
N ARG A 26 5.99 1.62 14.68
CA ARG A 26 5.05 2.48 15.39
C ARG A 26 5.66 3.85 15.72
N LYS A 27 6.91 3.89 16.17
CA LYS A 27 7.66 5.11 16.46
C LYS A 27 7.89 5.92 15.19
N GLU A 28 8.23 5.28 14.07
CA GLU A 28 8.37 5.94 12.77
C GLU A 28 7.03 6.51 12.26
N ALA A 29 5.89 5.90 12.62
CA ALA A 29 4.57 6.38 12.26
C ALA A 29 4.00 7.47 13.21
N GLU A 30 4.58 7.64 14.39
CA GLU A 30 4.14 8.60 15.41
C GLU A 30 4.11 10.05 14.91
N PRO A 31 5.12 10.56 14.19
CA PRO A 31 5.06 11.90 13.63
C PRO A 31 3.86 12.12 12.70
N PHE A 32 3.49 11.10 11.90
CA PHE A 32 2.33 11.19 11.02
C PHE A 32 1.03 11.23 11.83
N ALA A 33 0.91 10.35 12.82
CA ALA A 33 -0.28 10.31 13.67
C ALA A 33 -0.53 11.62 14.43
N ARG A 34 0.54 12.28 14.87
CA ARG A 34 0.49 13.54 15.62
C ARG A 34 0.32 14.78 14.75
N ARG A 35 1.05 14.86 13.63
CA ARG A 35 1.13 16.10 12.83
C ARG A 35 0.05 16.19 11.77
N LEU A 36 -0.43 15.05 11.26
CA LEU A 36 -1.45 15.05 10.22
C LEU A 36 -2.75 15.80 10.60
N PRO A 37 -3.30 15.67 11.82
CA PRO A 37 -4.49 16.44 12.20
C PRO A 37 -4.29 17.96 12.09
N TYR A 38 -3.10 18.45 12.45
CA TYR A 38 -2.75 19.86 12.32
C TYR A 38 -2.52 20.26 10.86
N ALA A 39 -1.96 19.38 10.04
CA ALA A 39 -1.85 19.62 8.60
C ALA A 39 -3.24 19.73 7.95
N LEU A 40 -4.17 18.82 8.28
CA LEU A 40 -5.56 18.88 7.80
C LEU A 40 -6.22 20.20 8.21
N TRP A 41 -6.12 20.58 9.48
CA TRP A 41 -6.59 21.88 9.97
C TRP A 41 -5.95 23.07 9.25
N PHE A 42 -4.64 23.03 8.99
CA PHE A 42 -3.92 24.11 8.32
C PHE A 42 -4.38 24.32 6.88
N PHE A 43 -4.70 23.23 6.17
CA PHE A 43 -5.17 23.26 4.77
C PHE A 43 -6.70 23.37 4.63
N ALA A 44 -7.45 23.29 5.72
CA ALA A 44 -8.89 23.53 5.69
C ALA A 44 -9.23 24.99 5.39
N LYS A 45 -10.42 25.22 4.82
CA LYS A 45 -10.94 26.58 4.63
C LYS A 45 -11.20 27.21 6.00
N ASP A 46 -11.13 28.55 6.07
CA ASP A 46 -11.30 29.25 7.35
C ASP A 46 -12.65 28.96 8.02
N GLU A 47 -13.71 28.78 7.24
CA GLU A 47 -15.05 28.40 7.70
C GLU A 47 -15.11 26.97 8.28
N ASP A 48 -14.23 26.07 7.81
CA ASP A 48 -14.22 24.65 8.20
C ASP A 48 -13.26 24.38 9.38
N LYS A 49 -12.30 25.28 9.64
CA LYS A 49 -11.23 25.11 10.64
C LYS A 49 -11.71 24.84 12.05
N GLU A 50 -12.89 25.35 12.44
CA GLU A 50 -13.44 25.10 13.77
C GLU A 50 -13.99 23.66 13.93
N PHE A 51 -14.33 23.01 12.83
CA PHE A 51 -14.86 21.64 12.79
C PHE A 51 -13.77 20.58 12.56
N GLU A 52 -12.56 20.99 12.19
CA GLU A 52 -11.44 20.10 11.95
C GLU A 52 -10.92 19.45 13.25
N ASP A 53 -11.10 18.14 13.34
CA ASP A 53 -10.64 17.34 14.47
C ASP A 53 -9.10 17.23 14.47
N ARG A 54 -8.49 17.74 15.55
CA ARG A 54 -7.03 17.77 15.77
C ARG A 54 -6.51 16.65 16.68
N THR A 55 -7.34 15.70 17.08
CA THR A 55 -6.94 14.53 17.90
C THR A 55 -5.90 13.67 17.17
N GLU A 56 -4.99 13.01 17.88
CA GLU A 56 -4.00 12.16 17.22
C GLU A 56 -4.67 10.97 16.50
N PHE A 57 -4.15 10.60 15.32
CA PHE A 57 -4.64 9.41 14.62
C PHE A 57 -4.21 8.14 15.37
N THR A 58 -5.06 7.10 15.34
CA THR A 58 -4.71 5.81 15.95
C THR A 58 -3.79 5.02 15.02
N ILE A 59 -2.63 4.59 15.53
CA ILE A 59 -1.72 3.69 14.80
C ILE A 59 -2.17 2.23 15.00
N LYS A 60 -2.42 1.54 13.88
CA LYS A 60 -2.79 0.12 13.84
C LYS A 60 -1.80 -0.64 12.99
N CYS A 61 -0.97 -1.44 13.63
CA CYS A 61 -0.06 -2.32 12.93
C CYS A 61 -0.71 -3.71 12.77
N ILE A 62 -0.71 -4.23 11.54
CA ILE A 62 -1.51 -5.38 11.12
C ILE A 62 -0.56 -6.55 10.82
N TRP A 63 -0.56 -7.54 11.73
CA TRP A 63 0.36 -8.68 11.71
C TRP A 63 -0.33 -10.03 11.91
N LYS A 64 -1.53 -10.04 12.48
CA LYS A 64 -2.26 -11.29 12.73
C LYS A 64 -2.93 -11.72 11.43
N ARG A 65 -2.73 -12.99 11.05
CA ARG A 65 -3.43 -13.66 9.95
C ARG A 65 -3.26 -13.03 8.56
N VAL A 66 -2.29 -12.13 8.40
CA VAL A 66 -1.88 -11.58 7.10
C VAL A 66 -0.77 -12.42 6.47
N PRO A 67 -0.75 -12.52 5.13
CA PRO A 67 0.32 -13.21 4.41
C PRO A 67 1.64 -12.41 4.50
N ARG A 68 2.75 -13.09 4.26
CA ARG A 68 4.10 -12.50 4.34
C ARG A 68 4.97 -13.07 3.24
N ALA A 69 5.87 -12.24 2.72
CA ALA A 69 6.85 -12.63 1.74
C ALA A 69 7.80 -13.68 2.31
N ARG A 70 8.06 -14.72 1.52
CA ARG A 70 9.10 -15.72 1.78
C ARG A 70 10.28 -15.51 0.83
N PRO A 71 11.48 -15.98 1.19
CA PRO A 71 12.58 -16.01 0.25
C PRO A 71 12.25 -16.84 -1.02
N PRO A 72 12.71 -16.43 -2.20
CA PRO A 72 13.46 -15.20 -2.47
C PRO A 72 12.57 -13.95 -2.35
N TYR A 73 13.10 -12.88 -1.75
CA TYR A 73 12.37 -11.63 -1.59
C TYR A 73 12.27 -10.88 -2.93
N GLY A 74 11.10 -10.34 -3.26
CA GLY A 74 10.89 -9.56 -4.49
C GLY A 74 9.48 -8.99 -4.64
N ASP A 75 8.49 -9.60 -4.01
CA ASP A 75 7.07 -9.24 -4.21
C ASP A 75 6.51 -8.22 -3.19
N CYS A 76 7.33 -7.47 -2.45
CA CYS A 76 6.84 -6.54 -1.42
C CYS A 76 5.85 -5.49 -1.97
N GLY A 77 6.03 -5.07 -3.23
CA GLY A 77 5.08 -4.21 -3.94
C GLY A 77 3.72 -4.88 -4.16
N VAL A 78 3.70 -6.16 -4.54
CA VAL A 78 2.47 -6.96 -4.70
C VAL A 78 1.73 -7.08 -3.37
N TYR A 79 2.46 -7.37 -2.29
CA TYR A 79 1.92 -7.42 -0.94
C TYR A 79 1.32 -6.07 -0.52
N ALA A 80 2.03 -4.96 -0.76
CA ALA A 80 1.54 -3.61 -0.44
C ALA A 80 0.26 -3.25 -1.22
N LEU A 81 0.22 -3.55 -2.53
CA LEU A 81 -0.95 -3.30 -3.37
C LEU A 81 -2.15 -4.15 -2.95
N LYS A 82 -1.95 -5.44 -2.63
CA LYS A 82 -3.05 -6.27 -2.13
C LYS A 82 -3.54 -5.86 -0.76
N PHE A 83 -2.64 -5.44 0.13
CA PHE A 83 -3.04 -4.86 1.40
C PHE A 83 -3.91 -3.61 1.21
N LEU A 84 -3.50 -2.67 0.36
CA LEU A 84 -4.29 -1.48 0.04
C LEU A 84 -5.65 -1.84 -0.59
N GLY A 85 -5.66 -2.75 -1.58
CA GLY A 85 -6.89 -3.19 -2.23
C GLY A 85 -7.88 -3.84 -1.26
N CYS A 86 -7.41 -4.71 -0.35
CA CYS A 86 -8.23 -5.29 0.70
C CYS A 86 -8.82 -4.22 1.63
N LEU A 87 -8.02 -3.23 2.04
CA LEU A 87 -8.50 -2.11 2.85
C LEU A 87 -9.59 -1.31 2.15
N MET A 88 -9.43 -1.00 0.86
CA MET A 88 -10.41 -0.25 0.07
C MET A 88 -11.73 -1.02 -0.12
N MET A 89 -11.65 -2.35 -0.23
CA MET A 89 -12.83 -3.22 -0.33
C MET A 89 -13.46 -3.54 1.04
N GLY A 90 -12.87 -3.10 2.16
CA GLY A 90 -13.36 -3.42 3.50
C GLY A 90 -13.19 -4.88 3.90
N VAL A 91 -12.25 -5.62 3.30
CA VAL A 91 -11.97 -7.03 3.59
C VAL A 91 -10.61 -7.22 4.25
N GLU A 92 -10.48 -8.26 5.08
CA GLU A 92 -9.19 -8.59 5.69
C GLU A 92 -8.24 -9.26 4.69
N LEU A 93 -7.02 -8.72 4.56
CA LEU A 93 -5.95 -9.42 3.84
C LEU A 93 -5.63 -10.73 4.55
N ASN A 94 -5.65 -11.84 3.83
CA ASN A 94 -5.36 -13.17 4.36
C ASN A 94 -4.77 -14.06 3.24
N THR A 95 -4.42 -15.29 3.58
CA THR A 95 -3.76 -16.23 2.66
C THR A 95 -4.62 -16.67 1.47
N LYS A 96 -5.95 -16.49 1.50
CA LYS A 96 -6.82 -16.72 0.33
C LYS A 96 -6.61 -15.65 -0.74
N HIS A 97 -6.28 -14.43 -0.33
CA HIS A 97 -6.06 -13.30 -1.23
C HIS A 97 -4.65 -13.32 -1.82
N LEU A 98 -3.65 -13.74 -1.04
CA LEU A 98 -2.25 -13.74 -1.46
C LEU A 98 -1.47 -14.83 -0.71
N ASN A 99 -0.82 -15.70 -1.46
CA ASN A 99 0.11 -16.71 -0.97
C ASN A 99 1.11 -17.08 -2.08
N ASP A 100 2.11 -17.88 -1.76
CA ASP A 100 3.18 -18.22 -2.72
C ASP A 100 2.65 -18.97 -3.96
N ASN A 101 1.57 -19.76 -3.82
CA ASN A 101 1.00 -20.53 -4.94
C ASN A 101 0.26 -19.65 -5.96
N ASN A 102 -0.31 -18.51 -5.53
CA ASN A 102 -1.03 -17.60 -6.41
C ASN A 102 -0.25 -16.32 -6.74
N MET A 103 0.98 -16.18 -6.26
CA MET A 103 1.78 -14.96 -6.39
C MET A 103 1.99 -14.55 -7.86
N ALA A 104 2.34 -15.51 -8.73
CA ALA A 104 2.60 -15.24 -10.13
C ALA A 104 1.35 -14.71 -10.87
N GLU A 105 0.19 -15.33 -10.60
CA GLU A 105 -1.09 -14.89 -11.15
C GLU A 105 -1.47 -13.50 -10.61
N VAL A 106 -1.37 -13.30 -9.30
CA VAL A 106 -1.70 -12.03 -8.65
C VAL A 106 -0.82 -10.90 -9.18
N ARG A 107 0.49 -11.13 -9.32
CA ARG A 107 1.43 -10.16 -9.87
C ARG A 107 1.08 -9.79 -11.31
N SER A 108 0.82 -10.78 -12.16
CA SER A 108 0.45 -10.56 -13.56
C SER A 108 -0.87 -9.80 -13.68
N LYS A 109 -1.86 -10.15 -12.87
CA LYS A 109 -3.16 -9.48 -12.83
C LYS A 109 -3.03 -8.02 -12.38
N LEU A 110 -2.29 -7.74 -11.32
CA LEU A 110 -2.05 -6.36 -10.86
C LEU A 110 -1.35 -5.53 -11.94
N ALA A 111 -0.33 -6.08 -12.61
CA ALA A 111 0.36 -5.38 -13.69
C ALA A 111 -0.58 -5.04 -14.85
N ALA A 112 -1.41 -6.00 -15.28
CA ALA A 112 -2.41 -5.78 -16.32
C ALA A 112 -3.47 -4.74 -15.90
N GLU A 113 -3.96 -4.80 -14.66
CA GLU A 113 -4.92 -3.83 -14.12
C GLU A 113 -4.33 -2.40 -14.09
N MET A 114 -3.08 -2.26 -13.65
CA MET A 114 -2.37 -0.97 -13.64
C MET A 114 -2.18 -0.43 -15.06
N TYR A 115 -1.77 -1.28 -15.99
CA TYR A 115 -1.60 -0.90 -17.40
C TYR A 115 -2.92 -0.43 -18.05
N LEU A 116 -4.01 -1.15 -17.78
CA LEU A 116 -5.33 -0.77 -18.28
C LEU A 116 -5.84 0.53 -17.63
N ALA A 117 -5.47 0.82 -16.39
CA ALA A 117 -5.82 2.07 -15.73
C ALA A 117 -5.07 3.26 -16.31
N THR A 118 -3.76 3.13 -16.56
CA THR A 118 -2.92 4.22 -17.09
C THR A 118 -3.13 4.50 -18.57
N SER A 119 -3.40 3.46 -19.37
CA SER A 119 -3.76 3.64 -20.78
C SER A 119 -5.06 4.43 -20.97
N LYS A 120 -5.99 4.36 -20.01
CA LYS A 120 -7.25 5.12 -20.03
C LYS A 120 -7.10 6.56 -19.52
N SER A 121 -6.08 6.88 -18.72
CA SER A 121 -5.89 8.22 -18.13
C SER A 121 -5.19 9.22 -19.06
N GLY A 122 -4.75 8.80 -20.25
CA GLY A 122 -4.09 9.69 -21.22
C GLY A 122 -2.70 10.17 -20.79
N GLU A 123 -2.12 9.59 -19.74
CA GLU A 123 -0.75 9.89 -19.30
C GLU A 123 0.24 9.10 -20.15
N ASN A 124 1.25 9.79 -20.69
CA ASN A 124 2.24 9.25 -21.63
C ASN A 124 3.21 8.26 -20.94
N MET A 125 2.75 7.04 -20.67
CA MET A 125 3.59 5.85 -20.47
C MET A 125 3.88 5.14 -21.81
N TRP A 126 3.34 5.70 -22.91
CA TRP A 126 3.41 5.21 -24.28
C TRP A 126 4.71 5.58 -24.97
N ASP A 127 5.84 5.13 -24.42
CA ASP A 127 6.99 4.87 -25.26
C ASP A 127 6.94 3.38 -25.64
N PRO A 128 6.48 3.02 -26.86
CA PRO A 128 6.40 1.62 -27.30
C PRO A 128 7.76 0.93 -27.23
N THR A 129 8.85 1.68 -27.43
CA THR A 129 10.21 1.18 -27.30
C THR A 129 10.54 0.80 -25.86
N PHE A 130 10.11 1.58 -24.87
CA PHE A 130 10.28 1.25 -23.44
C PHE A 130 9.53 -0.03 -23.05
N VAL A 131 8.28 -0.18 -23.49
CA VAL A 131 7.45 -1.36 -23.15
C VAL A 131 8.03 -2.63 -23.76
N THR A 132 8.45 -2.58 -25.02
CA THR A 132 9.05 -3.73 -25.70
C THR A 132 10.38 -4.12 -25.04
N ASP A 133 11.23 -3.15 -24.72
CA ASP A 133 12.47 -3.37 -23.97
C ASP A 133 12.24 -3.98 -22.58
N ALA A 134 11.21 -3.52 -21.86
CA ALA A 134 10.90 -4.00 -20.53
C ALA A 134 10.33 -5.44 -20.55
N MET A 135 9.53 -5.77 -21.56
CA MET A 135 9.01 -7.12 -21.77
C MET A 135 10.13 -8.08 -22.16
N ASP A 136 11.00 -7.68 -23.09
CA ASP A 136 12.13 -8.50 -23.55
C ASP A 136 13.17 -8.73 -22.43
N LYS A 137 13.42 -7.74 -21.57
CA LYS A 137 14.32 -7.87 -20.40
C LYS A 137 13.70 -8.65 -19.22
N ALA A 138 12.38 -8.83 -19.19
CA ALA A 138 11.68 -9.55 -18.14
C ALA A 138 11.51 -11.05 -18.45
N VAL A 139 11.81 -11.48 -19.68
CA VAL A 139 11.91 -12.91 -20.01
C VAL A 139 13.20 -13.46 -19.37
N PRO A 140 13.11 -14.46 -18.48
CA PRO A 140 14.32 -15.06 -17.91
C PRO A 140 15.13 -15.70 -19.04
N VAL A 141 16.41 -15.35 -19.14
CA VAL A 141 17.36 -16.09 -19.97
C VAL A 141 17.57 -17.45 -19.29
N GLU A 142 17.27 -18.54 -19.99
CA GLU A 142 17.54 -19.92 -19.56
C GLU A 142 19.02 -20.15 -19.24
#